data_AF-A0A7J5TV29-F1
#
_entry.id   AF-A0A7J5TV29-F1
#
_cell.length_a   1.000
_cell.length_b   1.000
_cell.length_c   1.000
_cell.angle_alpha   90.00
_cell.angle_beta   90.00
_cell.angle_gamma   90.00
#
_symmetry.space_group_name_H-M   'P 1'
#
loop_
_entity.id
_entity.type
_entity.pdbx_description
1 polymer ?
#
loop_
_entity_poly.entity_id
_entity_poly.type
_entity_poly.pdbx_seq_one_letter_code
_entity_poly.pdbx_strand_id
1 'polypeptide(L)'
;MENPIQIAISPEPFTGFKRAARLENFVVMKDLNMVQQVCISYVNEAGVPMLELIAADATIGAEQRGALQDRYRDRIVTRETRDAYIIPATGQIVPKGTEGAISQVDYFQAITIGQLRQRMVIDDNTPFAQILYALLASEIATMDARGQL
;
A
#
# COMPACT_ATOMS: atom_id res chain seq x y z
N MET A 1 -10.86 -15.21 -7.93
CA MET A 1 -9.52 -14.94 -8.48
C MET A 1 -8.91 -13.85 -7.62
N GLU A 2 -8.19 -14.21 -6.57
CA GLU A 2 -7.50 -13.23 -5.74
C GLU A 2 -6.01 -13.38 -6.03
N ASN A 3 -5.46 -12.40 -6.74
CA ASN A 3 -4.05 -12.11 -6.61
C ASN A 3 -4.01 -10.81 -5.80
N PRO A 4 -3.84 -10.88 -4.48
CA PRO A 4 -3.78 -9.67 -3.66
C PRO A 4 -2.63 -8.82 -4.20
N ILE A 5 -2.91 -7.54 -4.44
CA ILE A 5 -1.95 -6.61 -5.04
C ILE A 5 -0.69 -6.61 -4.16
N GLN A 6 0.39 -7.21 -4.66
CA GLN A 6 1.68 -7.29 -3.97
C GLN A 6 2.70 -6.44 -4.70
N ILE A 7 3.31 -5.50 -3.99
CA ILE A 7 4.21 -4.49 -4.54
C ILE A 7 5.48 -4.49 -3.71
N ALA A 8 6.62 -4.55 -4.39
CA ALA A 8 7.90 -4.31 -3.75
C ALA A 8 7.94 -2.84 -3.29
N ILE A 9 8.20 -2.63 -2.01
CA ILE A 9 8.36 -1.30 -1.41
C ILE A 9 9.80 -1.10 -0.96
N SER A 10 10.14 0.11 -0.53
CA SER A 10 11.48 0.48 -0.09
C SER A 10 12.01 -0.54 0.93
N PRO A 11 13.30 -0.92 0.92
CA PRO A 11 13.87 -1.84 1.89
C PRO A 11 13.67 -1.38 3.33
N GLU A 12 13.74 -2.32 4.27
CA GLU A 12 13.71 -1.99 5.69
C GLU A 12 14.87 -1.04 6.04
N PRO A 13 14.60 0.08 6.75
CA PRO A 13 15.66 0.95 7.25
C PRO A 13 16.64 0.14 8.12
N PHE A 14 17.94 0.42 7.98
CA PHE A 14 19.05 -0.17 8.76
C PHE A 14 19.46 -1.62 8.44
N THR A 15 18.57 -2.48 7.96
CA THR A 15 18.90 -3.90 7.68
C THR A 15 19.07 -4.19 6.19
N GLY A 16 18.42 -3.42 5.32
CA GLY A 16 18.45 -3.62 3.87
C GLY A 16 17.58 -4.78 3.37
N PHE A 17 16.78 -5.42 4.24
CA PHE A 17 15.88 -6.49 3.80
C PHE A 17 14.78 -5.96 2.88
N LYS A 18 14.41 -6.75 1.86
CA LYS A 18 13.33 -6.39 0.95
C LYS A 18 12.00 -6.47 1.70
N ARG A 19 11.14 -5.48 1.46
CA ARG A 19 9.77 -5.42 1.98
C ARG A 19 8.79 -5.52 0.83
N ALA A 20 7.68 -6.20 1.06
CA ALA A 20 6.55 -6.24 0.16
C ALA A 20 5.30 -5.71 0.86
N ALA A 21 4.55 -4.85 0.17
CA ALA A 21 3.23 -4.41 0.59
C ALA A 21 2.19 -5.25 -0.14
N ARG A 22 1.27 -5.86 0.60
CA ARG A 22 0.14 -6.61 0.09
C ARG A 22 -1.15 -5.89 0.48
N LEU A 23 -2.03 -5.64 -0.49
CA LEU A 23 -3.38 -5.16 -0.19
C LEU A 23 -4.14 -6.27 0.56
N GLU A 24 -4.59 -5.96 1.78
CA GLU A 24 -5.44 -6.85 2.58
C GLU A 24 -6.92 -6.54 2.39
N ASN A 25 -7.27 -5.25 2.43
CA ASN A 25 -8.66 -4.83 2.40
C ASN A 25 -8.79 -3.41 1.83
N PHE A 26 -9.88 -3.19 1.10
CA PHE A 26 -10.30 -1.87 0.65
C PHE A 26 -11.81 -1.77 0.73
N VAL A 27 -12.31 -0.80 1.50
CA VAL A 27 -13.74 -0.60 1.73
C VAL A 27 -14.11 0.86 1.46
N VAL A 28 -15.15 1.06 0.67
CA VAL A 28 -15.82 2.36 0.51
C VAL A 28 -17.07 2.33 1.41
N MET A 29 -17.09 3.19 2.40
CA MET A 29 -18.18 3.30 3.37
C MET A 29 -19.36 4.10 2.78
N LYS A 30 -20.51 4.10 3.47
CA LYS A 30 -21.73 4.82 3.02
C LYS A 30 -21.55 6.33 2.91
N ASP A 31 -20.64 6.90 3.70
CA ASP A 31 -20.23 8.31 3.67
C ASP A 31 -19.15 8.58 2.61
N LEU A 32 -18.85 7.60 1.75
CA LEU A 32 -17.80 7.62 0.75
C LEU A 32 -16.38 7.71 1.33
N ASN A 33 -16.23 7.53 2.66
CA ASN A 33 -14.92 7.36 3.27
C ASN A 33 -14.31 6.04 2.77
N MET A 34 -13.09 6.11 2.27
CA MET A 34 -12.34 4.96 1.83
C MET A 34 -11.37 4.54 2.91
N VAL A 35 -11.38 3.26 3.26
CA VAL A 35 -10.44 2.65 4.21
C VAL A 35 -9.64 1.60 3.46
N GLN A 36 -8.31 1.75 3.49
CA GLN A 36 -7.37 0.81 2.91
C GLN A 36 -6.51 0.18 4.01
N GLN A 37 -6.34 -1.14 3.95
CA GLN A 37 -5.44 -1.88 4.81
C GLN A 37 -4.39 -2.58 3.96
N VAL A 38 -3.13 -2.35 4.31
CA VAL A 38 -1.96 -2.90 3.63
C VAL A 38 -1.15 -3.69 4.65
N CYS A 39 -0.88 -4.95 4.34
CA CYS A 39 0.06 -5.77 5.10
C CYS A 39 1.47 -5.57 4.55
N ILE A 40 2.41 -5.25 5.42
CA ILE A 40 3.83 -5.18 5.10
C ILE A 40 4.49 -6.45 5.61
N SER A 41 5.09 -7.19 4.68
CA SER A 41 5.86 -8.40 4.97
C SER A 41 7.31 -8.24 4.54
N TYR A 42 8.20 -8.93 5.24
CA TYR A 42 9.61 -9.02 4.89
C TYR A 42 9.82 -10.21 3.98
N VAL A 43 10.54 -10.02 2.88
CA VAL A 43 10.77 -11.06 1.88
C VAL A 43 12.26 -11.17 1.53
N ASN A 44 12.68 -12.36 1.10
CA ASN A 44 14.03 -12.57 0.58
C ASN A 44 14.15 -12.06 -0.89
N GLU A 45 15.30 -12.31 -1.52
CA GLU A 45 15.52 -11.92 -2.92
C GLU A 45 14.55 -12.54 -3.92
N ALA A 46 14.07 -13.75 -3.63
CA ALA A 46 13.11 -14.51 -4.43
C ALA A 46 11.64 -14.16 -4.11
N GLY A 47 11.38 -13.22 -3.19
CA GLY A 47 10.02 -12.82 -2.79
C GLY A 47 9.35 -13.75 -1.78
N VAL A 48 10.08 -14.71 -1.20
CA VAL A 48 9.56 -15.63 -0.18
C VAL A 48 9.50 -14.91 1.18
N PRO A 49 8.38 -14.97 1.91
CA PRO A 49 8.26 -14.37 3.24
C PRO A 49 9.30 -14.88 4.23
N MET A 50 9.94 -13.97 4.96
CA MET A 50 10.97 -14.30 5.96
C MET A 50 10.41 -15.20 7.07
N LEU A 51 9.15 -15.02 7.47
CA LEU A 51 8.50 -15.86 8.48
C LEU A 51 8.39 -17.33 8.04
N GLU A 52 8.16 -17.59 6.75
CA GLU A 52 8.14 -18.96 6.20
C GLU A 52 9.53 -19.58 6.24
N LEU A 53 10.56 -18.82 5.89
CA LEU A 53 11.96 -19.26 5.94
C LEU A 53 12.39 -19.58 7.38
N ILE A 54 12.03 -18.73 8.35
CA ILE A 54 12.34 -18.91 9.77
C ILE A 54 11.63 -20.14 10.36
N ALA A 55 10.39 -20.40 9.92
CA ALA A 55 9.63 -21.56 10.36
C ALA A 55 10.19 -22.87 9.78
N ALA A 56 10.68 -22.83 8.53
CA ALA A 56 11.26 -23.98 7.85
C ALA A 56 12.71 -24.29 8.27
N ASP A 57 13.42 -23.34 8.88
CA ASP A 57 14.81 -23.51 9.29
C ASP A 57 14.93 -24.28 10.62
N ALA A 58 15.37 -25.53 10.51
CA ALA A 58 15.61 -26.43 11.63
C ALA A 58 16.88 -26.10 12.43
N THR A 59 17.76 -25.25 11.90
CA THR A 59 19.02 -24.86 12.56
C THR A 59 18.84 -23.75 13.58
N ILE A 60 17.72 -23.03 13.53
CA ILE A 60 17.39 -21.94 14.46
C ILE A 60 16.83 -22.52 15.77
N GLY A 61 17.46 -22.17 16.89
CA GLY A 61 16.98 -22.52 18.24
C GLY A 61 15.66 -21.84 18.59
N ALA A 62 14.91 -22.39 19.55
CA ALA A 62 13.57 -21.90 19.89
C ALA A 62 13.53 -20.41 20.32
N GLU A 63 14.50 -19.98 21.14
CA GLU A 63 14.61 -18.60 21.60
C GLU A 63 14.92 -17.62 20.44
N GLN A 64 15.89 -17.99 19.60
CA GLN A 64 16.24 -17.21 18.41
C GLN A 64 15.08 -17.15 17.41
N ARG A 65 14.33 -18.24 17.25
CA ARG A 65 13.13 -18.29 16.40
C ARG A 65 12.09 -17.29 16.89
N GLY A 66 11.81 -17.25 18.19
CA GLY A 66 10.87 -16.29 18.78
C GLY A 66 11.29 -14.83 18.50
N ALA A 67 12.56 -14.51 18.73
CA ALA A 67 13.08 -13.17 18.46
C ALA A 67 12.98 -12.76 16.98
N LEU A 68 13.27 -13.69 16.06
CA LEU A 68 13.17 -13.44 14.62
C LEU A 68 11.70 -13.32 14.17
N GLN A 69 10.80 -14.13 14.71
CA GLN A 69 9.37 -14.05 14.41
C GLN A 69 8.76 -12.72 14.87
N ASP A 70 9.18 -12.22 16.03
CA ASP A 70 8.73 -10.91 16.51
C ASP A 70 9.28 -9.77 15.66
N ARG A 71 10.55 -9.88 15.25
CA ARG A 71 11.19 -8.86 14.40
C ARG A 71 10.56 -8.77 13.01
N TYR A 72 10.31 -9.90 12.36
CA TYR A 72 9.79 -9.96 10.99
C TYR A 72 8.28 -10.15 10.93
N ARG A 73 7.58 -9.90 12.04
CA ARG A 73 6.13 -9.99 12.07
C ARG A 73 5.53 -9.03 11.05
N ASP A 74 4.56 -9.54 10.30
CA ASP A 74 3.76 -8.74 9.39
C ASP A 74 3.13 -7.54 10.10
N ARG A 75 3.14 -6.38 9.43
CA ARG A 75 2.58 -5.14 9.98
C ARG A 75 1.41 -4.69 9.13
N ILE A 76 0.26 -4.49 9.75
CA ILE A 76 -0.91 -3.93 9.07
C ILE A 76 -0.88 -2.41 9.23
N VAL A 77 -0.83 -1.71 8.10
CA VAL A 77 -0.99 -0.26 8.02
C VAL A 77 -2.39 0.05 7.50
N THR A 78 -3.15 0.82 8.28
CA THR A 78 -4.47 1.30 7.91
C THR A 78 -4.40 2.78 7.53
N ARG A 79 -5.06 3.13 6.42
CA ARG A 79 -5.28 4.51 5.98
C ARG A 79 -6.74 4.72 5.68
N GLU A 80 -7.21 5.93 5.98
CA GLU A 80 -8.54 6.36 5.61
C GLU A 80 -8.52 7.78 5.08
N THR A 81 -9.49 8.11 4.23
CA THR A 81 -9.63 9.46 3.67
C THR A 81 -10.29 10.45 4.63
N ARG A 82 -10.84 9.96 5.75
CA ARG A 82 -11.49 10.80 6.76
C ARG A 82 -10.50 11.82 7.30
N ASP A 83 -10.91 13.08 7.29
CA ASP A 83 -10.09 14.22 7.73
C ASP A 83 -8.72 14.34 7.02
N ALA A 84 -8.53 13.67 5.89
CA ALA A 84 -7.35 13.80 5.05
C ALA A 84 -7.56 14.89 4.00
N TYR A 85 -6.58 15.76 3.84
CA TYR A 85 -6.60 16.87 2.88
C TYR A 85 -5.41 16.77 1.95
N ILE A 86 -5.60 17.12 0.68
CA ILE A 86 -4.62 16.93 -0.38
C ILE A 86 -4.50 18.19 -1.25
N ILE A 87 -3.27 18.52 -1.67
CA ILE A 87 -3.02 19.51 -2.71
C ILE A 87 -3.20 18.83 -4.07
N PRO A 88 -4.22 19.17 -4.89
CA PRO A 88 -4.52 18.44 -6.12
C PRO A 88 -3.36 18.41 -7.13
N ALA A 89 -2.60 19.51 -7.19
CA ALA A 89 -1.50 19.64 -8.15
C ALA A 89 -0.34 18.67 -7.88
N THR A 90 -0.08 18.36 -6.60
CA THR A 90 1.05 17.51 -6.18
C THR A 90 0.61 16.14 -5.66
N GLY A 91 -0.68 15.98 -5.36
CA GLY A 91 -1.22 14.82 -4.66
C GLY A 91 -0.75 14.71 -3.20
N GLN A 92 -0.12 15.74 -2.64
CA GLN A 92 0.47 15.70 -1.29
C GLN A 92 -0.62 15.83 -0.22
N ILE A 93 -0.60 14.92 0.76
CA ILE A 93 -1.45 15.02 1.95
C ILE A 93 -0.89 16.11 2.87
N VAL A 94 -1.74 17.03 3.30
CA VAL A 94 -1.40 18.23 4.08
C VAL A 94 -2.37 18.44 5.24
N PRO A 95 -2.00 19.25 6.26
CA PRO A 95 -2.92 19.60 7.34
C PRO A 95 -4.19 20.29 6.83
N LYS A 96 -5.28 20.09 7.56
CA LYS A 96 -6.54 20.80 7.36
C LYS A 96 -6.31 22.32 7.39
N GLY A 97 -6.87 23.04 6.42
CA GLY A 97 -6.75 24.49 6.32
C GLY A 97 -5.53 24.98 5.55
N THR A 98 -4.69 24.08 5.02
CA THR A 98 -3.64 24.46 4.06
C THR A 98 -4.29 25.08 2.80
N GLU A 99 -3.78 26.24 2.37
CA GLU A 99 -4.31 26.95 1.20
C GLU A 99 -4.24 26.06 -0.06
N GLY A 100 -5.35 26.01 -0.82
CA GLY A 100 -5.46 25.18 -2.03
C GLY A 100 -5.66 23.68 -1.78
N ALA A 101 -5.74 23.23 -0.51
CA ALA A 101 -6.05 21.84 -0.19
C ALA A 101 -7.55 21.55 -0.28
N ILE A 102 -7.89 20.38 -0.80
CA ILE A 102 -9.26 19.84 -0.81
C ILE A 102 -9.31 18.55 0.01
N SER A 103 -10.51 18.06 0.34
CA SER A 103 -10.61 16.76 1.00
C SER A 103 -10.10 15.66 0.07
N GLN A 104 -9.49 14.62 0.63
CA GLN A 104 -8.98 13.51 -0.17
C GLN A 104 -10.12 12.76 -0.87
N VAL A 105 -11.32 12.73 -0.27
CA VAL A 105 -12.53 12.19 -0.90
C VAL A 105 -12.87 12.97 -2.17
N ASP A 106 -12.93 14.30 -2.11
CA ASP A 106 -13.24 15.14 -3.26
C ASP A 106 -12.19 14.97 -4.36
N TYR A 107 -10.91 14.85 -3.98
CA TYR A 107 -9.84 14.60 -4.93
C TYR A 107 -10.05 13.30 -5.71
N PHE A 108 -10.35 12.19 -5.03
CA PHE A 108 -10.60 10.92 -5.70
C PHE A 108 -11.87 10.95 -6.56
N GLN A 109 -12.92 11.64 -6.12
CA GLN A 109 -14.15 11.82 -6.90
C GLN A 109 -13.93 12.70 -8.15
N ALA A 110 -12.96 13.60 -8.11
CA ALA A 110 -12.60 14.45 -9.24
C ALA A 110 -11.69 13.76 -10.27
N ILE A 111 -11.17 12.56 -10.00
CA ILE A 111 -10.33 11.83 -10.96
C ILE A 111 -11.19 11.39 -12.15
N THR A 112 -10.83 11.91 -13.32
CA THR A 112 -11.49 11.59 -14.59
C THR A 112 -10.79 10.43 -15.30
N ILE A 113 -11.53 9.70 -16.14
CA ILE A 113 -10.95 8.68 -17.04
C ILE A 113 -9.85 9.27 -17.94
N GLY A 114 -10.01 10.54 -18.37
CA GLY A 114 -8.99 11.23 -19.15
C GLY A 114 -7.65 11.36 -18.40
N GLN A 115 -7.69 11.68 -17.10
CA GLN A 115 -6.49 11.73 -16.24
C GLN A 115 -5.92 10.33 -15.99
N LEU A 116 -6.77 9.30 -15.86
CA LEU A 116 -6.29 7.91 -15.73
C LEU A 116 -5.57 7.45 -16.99
N ARG A 117 -6.09 7.77 -18.18
CA ARG A 117 -5.47 7.45 -19.48
C ARG A 117 -4.09 8.09 -19.68
N GLN A 118 -3.76 9.15 -18.94
CA GLN A 118 -2.41 9.73 -18.96
C GLN A 118 -1.39 8.91 -18.16
N ARG A 119 -1.86 8.01 -17.28
CA ARG A 119 -1.02 7.25 -16.33
C ARG A 119 -1.00 5.75 -16.63
N MET A 120 -1.97 5.25 -17.38
CA MET A 120 -2.08 3.84 -17.78
C MET A 120 -2.80 3.72 -19.13
N VAL A 121 -2.54 2.63 -19.84
CA VAL A 121 -3.24 2.31 -21.09
C VAL A 121 -4.63 1.79 -20.73
N ILE A 122 -5.67 2.55 -21.10
CA ILE A 122 -7.08 2.16 -20.90
C ILE A 122 -7.78 2.17 -22.26
N ASP A 123 -8.14 0.98 -22.73
CA ASP A 123 -8.97 0.75 -23.90
C ASP A 123 -10.35 0.19 -23.50
N ASP A 124 -11.18 -0.12 -24.49
CA ASP A 124 -12.54 -0.63 -24.26
C ASP A 124 -12.57 -2.06 -23.69
N ASN A 125 -11.42 -2.75 -23.67
CA ASN A 125 -11.28 -4.08 -23.09
C ASN A 125 -10.74 -4.05 -21.65
N THR A 126 -10.38 -2.87 -21.14
CA THR A 126 -9.76 -2.72 -19.82
C THR A 126 -10.84 -2.85 -18.73
N PRO A 127 -10.80 -3.91 -17.89
CA PRO A 127 -11.80 -4.09 -16.85
C PRO A 127 -11.65 -3.03 -15.76
N PHE A 128 -12.78 -2.61 -15.18
CA PHE A 128 -12.78 -1.71 -14.02
C PHE A 128 -11.87 -2.20 -12.88
N ALA A 129 -11.85 -3.52 -12.61
CA ALA A 129 -11.00 -4.11 -11.59
C ALA A 129 -9.50 -3.85 -11.85
N GLN A 130 -9.06 -3.86 -13.11
CA GLN A 130 -7.67 -3.57 -13.46
C GLN A 130 -7.34 -2.09 -13.22
N ILE A 131 -8.26 -1.19 -13.54
CA ILE A 131 -8.12 0.25 -13.25
C ILE A 131 -8.02 0.48 -11.74
N LEU A 132 -8.91 -0.14 -10.97
CA LEU A 132 -8.90 -0.06 -9.51
C LEU A 132 -7.58 -0.60 -8.93
N TYR A 133 -7.12 -1.76 -9.40
CA TYR A 133 -5.87 -2.34 -8.91
C TYR A 133 -4.65 -1.49 -9.26
N ALA A 134 -4.61 -0.91 -10.46
CA ALA A 134 -3.52 0.00 -10.83
C ALA A 134 -3.54 1.28 -9.98
N LEU A 135 -4.73 1.81 -9.64
CA LEU A 135 -4.87 2.94 -8.72
C LEU A 135 -4.39 2.61 -7.30
N LEU A 136 -4.82 1.47 -6.75
CA LEU A 136 -4.40 1.02 -5.42
C LEU A 136 -2.90 0.76 -5.37
N ALA A 137 -2.34 0.21 -6.44
CA ALA A 137 -0.91 -0.02 -6.56
C ALA A 137 -0.10 1.28 -6.58
N SER A 138 -0.58 2.25 -7.37
CA SER A 138 0.00 3.60 -7.40
C SER A 138 -0.05 4.27 -6.03
N GLU A 139 -1.12 4.07 -5.26
CA GLU A 139 -1.24 4.66 -3.93
C GLU A 139 -0.27 4.02 -2.93
N ILE A 140 -0.13 2.69 -2.94
CA ILE A 140 0.87 1.99 -2.12
C ILE A 140 2.28 2.52 -2.41
N ALA A 141 2.66 2.65 -3.68
CA ALA A 141 3.96 3.20 -4.07
C ALA A 141 4.14 4.66 -3.62
N THR A 142 3.08 5.46 -3.70
CA THR A 142 3.07 6.85 -3.27
C THR A 142 3.22 6.97 -1.75
N MET A 143 2.56 6.11 -0.98
CA MET A 143 2.70 6.03 0.47
C MET A 143 4.12 5.62 0.87
N ASP A 144 4.70 4.63 0.20
CA ASP A 144 6.08 4.21 0.44
C ASP A 144 7.08 5.34 0.22
N ALA A 145 6.97 6.04 -0.92
CA ALA A 145 7.83 7.18 -1.25
C ALA A 145 7.75 8.33 -0.23
N ARG A 146 6.67 8.39 0.56
CA ARG A 146 6.45 9.37 1.63
C ARG A 146 6.88 8.86 3.02
N GLY A 147 7.39 7.64 3.13
CA GLY A 147 7.73 7.00 4.42
C GLY A 147 6.50 6.68 5.26
N GLN A 148 5.34 6.45 4.63
CA GLN A 148 4.07 6.19 5.32
C GLN A 148 3.77 4.68 5.49
N LEU A 149 4.70 3.80 5.07
CA LEU A 149 4.66 2.33 5.19
C LEU A 149 5.78 1.79 6.09
#